data_AF-B0WS29-F1
#
_entry.id   AF-B0WS29-F1
#
_cell.length_a   1.000
_cell.length_b   1.000
_cell.length_c   1.000
_cell.angle_alpha   90.00
_cell.angle_beta   90.00
_cell.angle_gamma   90.00
#
_symmetry.space_group_name_H-M   'P 1'
#
loop_
_entity.id
_entity.type
_entity.pdbx_description
1 polymer ?
#
loop_
_entity_poly.entity_id
_entity_poly.type
_entity_poly.pdbx_seq_one_letter_code
_entity_poly.pdbx_strand_id
1 'polypeptide(L)'
;MKFLTLAVLCGLAVLSSAFTMSELARISEEFRVMFDELHEDKDAFVNLARIITRAELKLLNEATAMNLAESWSDIEHHFDYTRSLIAEMILAPEADEECLLGLTEEIVAEQIRAADEMSNCAADKIAIKEGIADEFRDLVNILQRISTAAAEYTLFTYASHNSFIDPEGHIEWLERNYQNQVDFWENVARAEAQEDLDNLEINRPQLVEENRQCLARIQDAMAEVDRSINQRLPRCLGTRR
;
A
#
# COMPACT_ATOMS: atom_id res chain seq x y z
N MET A 1 94.70 -11.34 3.76
CA MET A 1 94.60 -9.86 3.70
C MET A 1 94.07 -9.45 2.34
N LYS A 2 93.21 -8.42 2.33
CA LYS A 2 92.63 -7.67 1.19
C LYS A 2 91.25 -8.11 0.68
N PHE A 3 90.28 -7.36 1.21
CA PHE A 3 88.94 -7.00 0.74
C PHE A 3 88.79 -6.84 -0.79
N LEU A 4 87.62 -7.21 -1.33
CA LEU A 4 86.72 -6.26 -2.00
C LEU A 4 85.36 -6.90 -2.37
N THR A 5 84.34 -6.28 -1.79
CA THR A 5 82.90 -6.26 -2.09
C THR A 5 82.56 -6.02 -3.56
N LEU A 6 81.51 -6.68 -4.07
CA LEU A 6 80.42 -6.00 -4.79
C LEU A 6 79.15 -6.88 -4.79
N ALA A 7 78.26 -6.60 -3.84
CA ALA A 7 76.89 -7.07 -3.86
C ALA A 7 76.11 -6.18 -4.84
N VAL A 8 75.61 -6.75 -5.94
CA VAL A 8 74.64 -6.08 -6.82
C VAL A 8 73.27 -6.25 -6.17
N LEU A 9 72.88 -5.23 -5.41
CA LEU A 9 71.50 -4.97 -5.03
C LEU A 9 70.71 -4.67 -6.31
N CYS A 10 69.96 -5.65 -6.81
CA CYS A 10 68.78 -5.38 -7.63
C CYS A 10 67.71 -4.82 -6.68
N GLY A 11 67.75 -3.49 -6.49
CA GLY A 11 66.66 -2.78 -5.85
C GLY A 11 65.42 -2.89 -6.73
N LEU A 12 64.48 -3.74 -6.33
CA LEU A 12 63.08 -3.49 -6.62
C LEU A 12 62.72 -2.17 -5.94
N ALA A 13 62.79 -1.08 -6.68
CA ALA A 13 62.05 0.12 -6.34
C ALA A 13 60.57 -0.24 -6.48
N VAL A 14 59.98 -0.74 -5.39
CA VAL A 14 58.54 -0.61 -5.18
C VAL A 14 58.33 0.89 -5.02
N LEU A 15 57.96 1.55 -6.12
CA LEU A 15 57.34 2.86 -6.08
C LEU A 15 55.98 2.65 -5.40
N SER A 16 55.96 2.55 -4.07
CA SER A 16 54.77 2.85 -3.30
C SER A 16 54.52 4.33 -3.51
N SER A 17 53.62 4.69 -4.42
CA SER A 17 53.11 6.05 -4.54
C SER A 17 52.43 6.38 -3.23
N ALA A 18 53.16 6.96 -2.28
CA ALA A 18 52.57 7.39 -1.02
C ALA A 18 51.45 8.39 -1.35
N PHE A 19 50.20 7.97 -1.20
CA PHE A 19 49.04 8.83 -1.41
C PHE A 19 49.19 10.08 -0.56
N THR A 20 49.12 11.25 -1.20
CA THR A 20 49.26 12.52 -0.50
C THR A 20 47.95 12.88 0.19
N MET A 21 48.01 13.60 1.32
CA MET A 21 46.80 14.12 1.99
C MET A 21 45.96 15.02 1.08
N SER A 22 46.59 15.72 0.13
CA SER A 22 45.88 16.49 -0.91
C SER A 22 45.09 15.62 -1.86
N GLU A 23 45.58 14.42 -2.17
CA GLU A 23 44.93 13.50 -3.10
C GLU A 23 43.78 12.76 -2.42
N LEU A 24 43.96 12.36 -1.15
CA LEU A 24 42.87 11.89 -0.29
C LEU A 24 41.76 12.95 -0.19
N ALA A 25 42.10 14.21 0.08
CA ALA A 25 41.10 15.28 0.18
C ALA A 25 40.30 15.47 -1.12
N ARG A 26 40.96 15.39 -2.28
CA ARG A 26 40.29 15.47 -3.59
C ARG A 26 39.33 14.30 -3.80
N ILE A 27 39.78 13.08 -3.57
CA ILE A 27 38.98 11.86 -3.80
C ILE A 27 37.81 11.78 -2.82
N SER A 28 38.03 12.13 -1.55
CA SER A 28 36.95 12.19 -0.57
C SER A 28 35.88 13.22 -0.95
N GLU A 29 36.26 14.36 -1.53
CA GLU A 29 35.29 15.35 -2.04
C GLU A 29 34.52 14.82 -3.25
N GLU A 30 35.18 14.09 -4.16
CA GLU A 30 34.50 13.40 -5.28
C GLU A 30 33.46 12.41 -4.76
N PHE A 31 33.82 11.55 -3.79
CA PHE A 31 32.87 10.63 -3.18
C PHE A 31 31.76 11.35 -2.39
N ARG A 32 32.05 12.49 -1.74
CA ARG A 32 31.02 13.30 -1.07
C ARG A 32 29.93 13.72 -2.04
N VAL A 33 30.31 14.27 -3.19
CA VAL A 33 29.36 14.64 -4.25
C VAL A 33 28.59 13.42 -4.74
N MET A 34 29.27 12.30 -4.98
CA MET A 34 28.61 11.08 -5.47
C MET A 34 27.61 10.49 -4.45
N PHE A 35 27.93 10.52 -3.15
CA PHE A 35 27.01 10.08 -2.09
C PHE A 35 25.83 11.05 -1.92
N ASP A 36 26.05 12.35 -2.09
CA ASP A 36 24.97 13.36 -2.09
C ASP A 36 24.00 13.12 -3.26
N GLU A 37 24.52 12.93 -4.48
CA GLU A 37 23.69 12.62 -5.66
C GLU A 37 22.90 11.31 -5.48
N LEU A 38 23.54 10.27 -4.92
CA LEU A 38 22.87 9.02 -4.61
C LEU A 38 21.79 9.19 -3.53
N HIS A 39 22.03 10.04 -2.53
CA HIS A 39 21.04 10.39 -1.53
C HIS A 39 19.85 11.14 -2.15
N GLU A 40 20.10 12.10 -3.04
CA GLU A 40 19.05 12.85 -3.74
C GLU A 40 18.15 11.95 -4.59
N ASP A 41 18.71 11.00 -5.35
CA ASP A 41 17.92 10.01 -6.11
C ASP A 41 17.07 9.14 -5.17
N LYS A 42 17.68 8.64 -4.08
CA LYS A 42 16.98 7.83 -3.07
C LYS A 42 15.84 8.60 -2.41
N ASP A 43 16.07 9.84 -2.01
CA ASP A 43 15.04 10.67 -1.38
C ASP A 43 13.92 11.04 -2.36
N ALA A 44 14.25 11.32 -3.62
CA ALA A 44 13.26 11.55 -4.67
C ALA A 44 12.34 10.32 -4.85
N PHE A 45 12.91 9.11 -4.87
CA PHE A 45 12.14 7.88 -4.94
C PHE A 45 11.29 7.63 -3.68
N VAL A 46 11.83 7.85 -2.49
CA VAL A 46 11.08 7.75 -1.21
C VAL A 46 9.87 8.70 -1.24
N ASN A 47 10.06 9.92 -1.73
CA ASN A 47 8.98 10.90 -1.85
C ASN A 47 7.93 10.47 -2.87
N LEU A 48 8.33 9.90 -4.01
CA LEU A 48 7.42 9.33 -5.00
C LEU A 48 6.59 8.17 -4.39
N ALA A 49 7.24 7.22 -3.72
CA ALA A 49 6.58 6.09 -3.07
C ALA A 49 5.51 6.55 -2.07
N ARG A 50 5.82 7.59 -1.27
CA ARG A 50 4.85 8.22 -0.35
C ARG A 50 3.64 8.81 -1.07
N ILE A 51 3.86 9.49 -2.19
CA ILE A 51 2.79 10.12 -2.98
C ILE A 51 1.88 9.06 -3.58
N ILE A 52 2.45 8.06 -4.26
CA ILE A 52 1.71 6.96 -4.90
C ILE A 52 0.89 6.21 -3.86
N THR A 53 1.52 5.75 -2.77
CA THR A 53 0.82 5.03 -1.68
C THR A 53 -0.40 5.81 -1.17
N ARG A 54 -0.24 7.12 -0.92
CA ARG A 54 -1.35 7.96 -0.44
C ARG A 54 -2.45 8.12 -1.48
N ALA A 55 -2.10 8.30 -2.74
CA ALA A 55 -3.06 8.43 -3.83
C ALA A 55 -3.87 7.13 -3.99
N GLU A 56 -3.19 5.98 -4.02
CA GLU A 56 -3.80 4.67 -4.18
C GLU A 56 -4.76 4.31 -3.03
N LEU A 57 -4.32 4.51 -1.78
CA LEU A 57 -5.17 4.30 -0.60
C LEU A 57 -6.38 5.24 -0.61
N LYS A 58 -6.22 6.48 -1.09
CA LYS A 58 -7.34 7.43 -1.22
C LYS A 58 -8.34 6.96 -2.27
N LEU A 59 -7.88 6.56 -3.45
CA LEU A 59 -8.74 6.04 -4.53
C LEU A 59 -9.51 4.79 -4.09
N LEU A 60 -8.87 3.90 -3.35
CA LEU A 60 -9.53 2.73 -2.74
C LEU A 60 -10.66 3.15 -1.79
N ASN A 61 -10.43 4.15 -0.93
CA ASN A 61 -11.46 4.66 -0.02
C ASN A 61 -12.64 5.29 -0.76
N GLU A 62 -12.36 6.13 -1.74
CA GLU A 62 -13.40 6.82 -2.51
C GLU A 62 -14.28 5.82 -3.26
N ALA A 63 -13.67 4.84 -3.94
CA ALA A 63 -14.40 3.79 -4.64
C ALA A 63 -15.24 2.91 -3.69
N THR A 64 -14.67 2.50 -2.55
CA THR A 64 -15.40 1.70 -1.55
C THR A 64 -16.57 2.49 -0.95
N ALA A 65 -16.37 3.77 -0.63
CA ALA A 65 -17.44 4.64 -0.12
C ALA A 65 -18.57 4.85 -1.13
N MET A 66 -18.23 4.98 -2.42
CA MET A 66 -19.22 5.07 -3.49
C MET A 66 -20.08 3.80 -3.58
N ASN A 67 -19.45 2.62 -3.58
CA ASN A 67 -20.17 1.34 -3.60
C ASN A 67 -21.13 1.19 -2.40
N LEU A 68 -20.67 1.58 -1.21
CA LEU A 68 -21.50 1.54 0.01
C LEU A 68 -22.67 2.53 -0.05
N ALA A 69 -22.45 3.73 -0.57
CA ALA A 69 -23.50 4.74 -0.70
C ALA A 69 -24.59 4.30 -1.71
N GLU A 70 -24.18 3.73 -2.84
CA GLU A 70 -25.10 3.15 -3.84
C GLU A 70 -25.92 2.01 -3.20
N SER A 71 -25.25 1.08 -2.52
CA SER A 71 -25.91 -0.06 -1.87
C SER A 71 -26.86 0.36 -0.76
N TRP A 72 -26.50 1.37 0.03
CA TRP A 72 -27.40 1.93 1.04
C TRP A 72 -28.68 2.48 0.42
N SER A 73 -28.54 3.26 -0.67
CA SER A 73 -29.70 3.80 -1.39
C SER A 73 -30.60 2.69 -1.91
N ASP A 74 -30.02 1.61 -2.44
CA ASP A 74 -30.80 0.45 -2.89
C ASP A 74 -31.52 -0.22 -1.71
N ILE A 75 -30.84 -0.45 -0.58
CA ILE A 75 -31.44 -1.07 0.60
C ILE A 75 -32.63 -0.26 1.12
N GLU A 76 -32.49 1.07 1.17
CA GLU A 76 -33.51 1.99 1.66
C GLU A 76 -34.77 1.96 0.78
N HIS A 77 -34.58 1.95 -0.55
CA HIS A 77 -35.66 2.15 -1.52
C HIS A 77 -36.17 0.88 -2.20
N HIS A 78 -35.50 -0.27 -2.03
CA HIS A 78 -35.83 -1.51 -2.74
C HIS A 78 -37.31 -1.90 -2.63
N PHE A 79 -37.86 -1.79 -1.41
CA PHE A 79 -39.21 -2.23 -1.11
C PHE A 79 -40.28 -1.13 -1.25
N ASP A 80 -39.94 0.07 -1.73
CA ASP A 80 -40.87 1.21 -1.78
C ASP A 80 -42.13 0.91 -2.59
N TYR A 81 -41.99 0.19 -3.70
CA TYR A 81 -43.12 -0.26 -4.51
C TYR A 81 -44.03 -1.23 -3.72
N THR A 82 -43.45 -2.27 -3.13
CA THR A 82 -44.17 -3.29 -2.36
C THR A 82 -44.84 -2.70 -1.11
N ARG A 83 -44.18 -1.76 -0.43
CA ARG A 83 -44.76 -1.00 0.70
C ARG A 83 -45.95 -0.15 0.24
N SER A 84 -45.86 0.46 -0.93
CA SER A 84 -46.97 1.22 -1.52
C SER A 84 -48.16 0.32 -1.84
N LEU A 85 -47.92 -0.86 -2.42
CA LEU A 85 -48.97 -1.86 -2.66
C LEU A 85 -49.64 -2.32 -1.36
N ILE A 86 -48.85 -2.64 -0.32
CA ILE A 86 -49.39 -3.01 1.00
C ILE A 86 -50.26 -1.88 1.55
N ALA A 87 -49.79 -0.63 1.48
CA ALA A 87 -50.52 0.53 1.99
C ALA A 87 -51.86 0.74 1.27
N GLU A 88 -51.90 0.54 -0.06
CA GLU A 88 -53.15 0.56 -0.83
C GLU A 88 -54.09 -0.59 -0.42
N MET A 89 -53.53 -1.79 -0.22
CA MET A 89 -54.30 -2.98 0.14
C MET A 89 -54.90 -2.93 1.54
N ILE A 90 -54.25 -2.28 2.50
CA ILE A 90 -54.78 -2.09 3.87
C ILE A 90 -56.13 -1.34 3.85
N LEU A 91 -56.37 -0.49 2.85
CA LEU A 91 -57.61 0.27 2.72
C LEU A 91 -58.78 -0.56 2.15
N ALA A 92 -58.52 -1.78 1.67
CA ALA A 92 -59.53 -2.64 1.08
C ALA A 92 -60.47 -3.25 2.16
N PRO A 93 -61.80 -3.30 1.93
CA PRO A 93 -62.76 -3.88 2.88
C PRO A 93 -62.48 -5.36 3.26
N GLU A 94 -61.83 -6.08 2.37
CA GLU A 94 -61.48 -7.50 2.46
C GLU A 94 -60.02 -7.74 2.87
N ALA A 95 -59.29 -6.71 3.30
CA ALA A 95 -57.92 -6.83 3.76
C ALA A 95 -57.80 -7.68 5.02
N ASP A 96 -56.85 -8.61 5.00
CA ASP A 96 -56.36 -9.30 6.20
C ASP A 96 -55.19 -8.49 6.78
N GLU A 97 -55.48 -7.69 7.81
CA GLU A 97 -54.49 -6.83 8.47
C GLU A 97 -53.33 -7.62 9.10
N GLU A 98 -53.59 -8.82 9.64
CA GLU A 98 -52.55 -9.66 10.24
C GLU A 98 -51.59 -10.19 9.17
N CYS A 99 -52.14 -10.62 8.03
CA CYS A 99 -51.35 -11.03 6.87
C CYS A 99 -50.47 -9.89 6.34
N LEU A 100 -51.04 -8.70 6.14
CA LEU A 100 -50.32 -7.52 5.61
C LEU A 100 -49.26 -7.00 6.60
N LEU A 101 -49.55 -7.02 7.90
CA LEU A 101 -48.58 -6.69 8.95
C LEU A 101 -47.41 -7.66 8.93
N GLY A 102 -47.66 -8.97 8.85
CA GLY A 102 -46.60 -9.99 8.77
C GLY A 102 -45.70 -9.81 7.55
N LEU A 103 -46.25 -9.43 6.39
CA LEU A 103 -45.43 -9.09 5.21
C LEU A 103 -44.59 -7.84 5.43
N THR A 104 -45.14 -6.83 6.12
CA THR A 104 -44.40 -5.59 6.44
C THR A 104 -43.26 -5.86 7.42
N GLU A 105 -43.47 -6.71 8.42
CA GLU A 105 -42.44 -7.15 9.36
C GLU A 105 -41.31 -7.90 8.64
N GLU A 106 -41.64 -8.73 7.64
CA GLU A 106 -40.67 -9.42 6.78
C GLU A 106 -39.81 -8.42 5.97
N ILE A 107 -40.42 -7.38 5.38
CA ILE A 107 -39.69 -6.29 4.70
C ILE A 107 -38.71 -5.61 5.67
N VAL A 108 -39.18 -5.22 6.86
CA VAL A 108 -38.35 -4.50 7.83
C VAL A 108 -37.19 -5.38 8.32
N ALA A 109 -37.46 -6.65 8.62
CA ALA A 109 -36.43 -7.60 9.03
C ALA A 109 -35.37 -7.79 7.94
N GLU A 110 -35.80 -7.85 6.68
CA GLU A 110 -34.91 -7.99 5.53
C GLU A 110 -34.06 -6.73 5.30
N GLN A 111 -34.62 -5.52 5.45
CA GLN A 111 -33.85 -4.28 5.39
C GLN A 111 -32.79 -4.20 6.50
N ILE A 112 -33.12 -4.63 7.72
CA ILE A 112 -32.16 -4.69 8.84
C ILE A 112 -31.04 -5.69 8.51
N ARG A 113 -31.39 -6.91 8.07
CA ARG A 113 -30.41 -7.93 7.67
C ARG A 113 -29.46 -7.41 6.58
N ALA A 114 -30.01 -6.75 5.55
CA ALA A 114 -29.23 -6.19 4.46
C ALA A 114 -28.26 -5.08 4.92
N ALA A 115 -28.68 -4.22 5.84
CA ALA A 115 -27.82 -3.19 6.43
C ALA A 115 -26.68 -3.79 7.29
N ASP A 116 -26.97 -4.85 8.03
CA ASP A 116 -25.95 -5.59 8.80
C ASP A 116 -24.94 -6.27 7.86
N GLU A 117 -25.41 -6.90 6.78
CA GLU A 117 -24.53 -7.51 5.78
C GLU A 117 -23.68 -6.50 5.02
N MET A 118 -24.24 -5.33 4.71
CA MET A 118 -23.47 -4.22 4.12
C MET A 118 -22.31 -3.81 5.05
N SER A 119 -22.57 -3.74 6.35
CA SER A 119 -21.54 -3.44 7.36
C SER A 119 -20.43 -4.51 7.38
N ASN A 120 -20.78 -5.79 7.22
CA ASN A 120 -19.80 -6.87 7.11
C ASN A 120 -18.95 -6.75 5.83
N CYS A 121 -19.58 -6.45 4.69
CA CYS A 121 -18.85 -6.19 3.43
C CYS A 121 -17.87 -5.01 3.54
N ALA A 122 -18.15 -4.03 4.40
CA ALA A 122 -17.26 -2.90 4.67
C ALA A 122 -16.11 -3.26 5.63
N ALA A 123 -16.37 -4.04 6.68
CA ALA A 123 -15.39 -4.40 7.70
C ALA A 123 -14.14 -5.10 7.13
N ASP A 124 -14.34 -6.07 6.24
CA ASP A 124 -13.24 -6.79 5.58
C ASP A 124 -12.34 -5.84 4.79
N LYS A 125 -12.92 -4.81 4.16
CA LYS A 125 -12.19 -3.84 3.34
C LYS A 125 -11.43 -2.83 4.19
N ILE A 126 -11.94 -2.47 5.36
CA ILE A 126 -11.21 -1.66 6.35
C ILE A 126 -9.96 -2.40 6.81
N ALA A 127 -10.07 -3.68 7.16
CA ALA A 127 -8.94 -4.48 7.63
C ALA A 127 -7.83 -4.61 6.58
N ILE A 128 -8.20 -4.90 5.32
CA ILE A 128 -7.23 -4.97 4.21
C ILE A 128 -6.51 -3.63 4.01
N LYS A 129 -7.27 -2.53 4.03
CA LYS A 129 -6.71 -1.18 3.88
C LYS A 129 -5.72 -0.86 4.99
N GLU A 130 -6.05 -1.14 6.24
CA GLU A 130 -5.18 -0.88 7.39
C GLU A 130 -3.88 -1.68 7.27
N GLY A 131 -3.97 -2.97 6.91
CA GLY A 131 -2.80 -3.82 6.65
C GLY A 131 -1.90 -3.26 5.55
N ILE A 132 -2.47 -2.90 4.40
CA ILE A 132 -1.73 -2.28 3.28
C ILE A 132 -1.05 -0.99 3.75
N ALA A 133 -1.75 -0.12 4.47
CA ALA A 133 -1.20 1.14 4.94
C ALA A 133 0.00 0.96 5.88
N ASP A 134 -0.05 -0.06 6.75
CA ASP A 134 1.05 -0.39 7.66
C ASP A 134 2.27 -0.95 6.92
N GLU A 135 2.05 -1.89 5.98
CA GLU A 135 3.12 -2.47 5.15
C GLU A 135 3.87 -1.38 4.35
N PHE A 136 3.14 -0.48 3.69
CA PHE A 136 3.76 0.62 2.93
C PHE A 136 4.45 1.65 3.82
N ARG A 137 3.94 1.88 5.04
CA ARG A 137 4.61 2.74 6.01
C ARG A 137 5.98 2.15 6.37
N ASP A 138 6.06 0.85 6.58
CA ASP A 138 7.31 0.16 6.88
C ASP A 138 8.28 0.20 5.70
N LEU A 139 7.81 -0.06 4.48
CA LEU A 139 8.60 0.08 3.26
C LEU A 139 9.23 1.48 3.16
N VAL A 140 8.42 2.52 3.25
CA VAL A 140 8.88 3.92 3.17
C VAL A 140 9.87 4.27 4.28
N ASN A 141 9.67 3.75 5.49
CA ASN A 141 10.60 3.96 6.60
C ASN A 141 11.96 3.30 6.35
N ILE A 142 11.96 2.09 5.78
CA ILE A 142 13.18 1.37 5.40
C ILE A 142 13.92 2.14 4.30
N LEU A 143 13.21 2.54 3.24
CA LEU A 143 13.80 3.34 2.14
C LEU A 143 14.37 4.66 2.64
N GLN A 144 13.67 5.36 3.55
CA GLN A 144 14.19 6.59 4.16
C GLN A 144 15.49 6.32 4.93
N ARG A 145 15.58 5.22 5.70
CA ARG A 145 16.81 4.86 6.42
C ARG A 145 17.96 4.57 5.46
N ILE A 146 17.70 3.88 4.35
CA ILE A 146 18.69 3.63 3.30
C ILE A 146 19.17 4.96 2.68
N SER A 147 18.23 5.87 2.39
CA SER A 147 18.53 7.21 1.88
C SER A 147 19.38 8.02 2.86
N THR A 148 18.97 8.12 4.13
CA THR A 148 19.70 8.84 5.17
C THR A 148 21.08 8.24 5.40
N ALA A 149 21.21 6.92 5.32
CA ALA A 149 22.51 6.29 5.45
C ALA A 149 23.48 6.84 4.39
N ALA A 150 23.07 6.90 3.11
CA ALA A 150 23.90 7.40 2.00
C ALA A 150 24.43 8.83 2.26
N ALA A 151 23.61 9.73 2.79
CA ALA A 151 24.01 11.10 3.14
C ALA A 151 25.10 11.17 4.23
N GLU A 152 25.12 10.21 5.15
CA GLU A 152 26.01 10.20 6.31
C GLU A 152 27.31 9.41 6.07
N TYR A 153 27.41 8.65 4.97
CA TYR A 153 28.54 7.74 4.73
C TYR A 153 29.88 8.46 4.73
N THR A 154 29.98 9.62 4.08
CA THR A 154 31.23 10.38 4.00
C THR A 154 31.69 10.93 5.35
N LEU A 155 30.77 11.24 6.28
CA LEU A 155 31.12 11.64 7.65
C LEU A 155 31.52 10.43 8.50
N PHE A 156 30.81 9.31 8.33
CA PHE A 156 31.07 8.06 9.06
C PHE A 156 32.46 7.50 8.78
N THR A 157 32.98 7.67 7.55
CA THR A 157 34.31 7.18 7.17
C THR A 157 35.41 7.83 7.98
N TYR A 158 35.35 9.16 8.16
CA TYR A 158 36.34 9.93 8.92
C TYR A 158 36.32 9.62 10.41
N ALA A 159 35.17 9.21 10.95
CA ALA A 159 35.06 8.75 12.33
C ALA A 159 35.64 7.34 12.54
N SER A 160 35.69 6.53 11.48
CA SER A 160 35.97 5.09 11.56
C SER A 160 37.33 4.67 10.98
N HIS A 161 37.95 5.51 10.15
CA HIS A 161 39.26 5.26 9.54
C HIS A 161 40.26 6.35 9.91
N ASN A 162 41.47 5.93 10.30
CA ASN A 162 42.57 6.86 10.53
C ASN A 162 43.23 7.22 9.20
N SER A 163 42.64 8.16 8.48
CA SER A 163 43.06 8.62 7.15
C SER A 163 44.50 9.17 7.10
N PHE A 164 45.08 9.53 8.25
CA PHE A 164 46.47 10.00 8.34
C PHE A 164 47.49 8.87 8.33
N ILE A 165 47.10 7.68 8.79
CA ILE A 165 47.99 6.50 8.86
C ILE A 165 47.79 5.61 7.62
N ASP A 166 46.56 5.55 7.10
CA ASP A 166 46.20 4.70 5.96
C ASP A 166 45.21 5.41 5.00
N PRO A 167 45.71 6.35 4.16
CA PRO A 167 44.88 7.05 3.20
C PRO A 167 44.37 6.15 2.06
N GLU A 168 45.16 5.16 1.64
CA GLU A 168 44.79 4.20 0.59
C GLU A 168 43.62 3.31 1.05
N GLY A 169 43.70 2.73 2.25
CA GLY A 169 42.62 1.93 2.81
C GLY A 169 41.33 2.71 3.03
N HIS A 170 41.41 4.01 3.34
CA HIS A 170 40.22 4.87 3.39
C HIS A 170 39.57 5.02 2.01
N ILE A 171 40.35 5.30 0.97
CA ILE A 171 39.82 5.43 -0.40
C ILE A 171 39.16 4.13 -0.86
N GLU A 172 39.82 2.98 -0.66
CA GLU A 172 39.25 1.66 -0.98
C GLU A 172 37.94 1.39 -0.25
N TRP A 173 37.83 1.87 1.00
CA TRP A 173 36.59 1.76 1.77
C TRP A 173 35.48 2.63 1.15
N LEU A 174 35.77 3.87 0.79
CA LEU A 174 34.80 4.80 0.16
C LEU A 174 34.27 4.20 -1.14
N GLU A 175 35.17 3.74 -2.00
CA GLU A 175 34.82 3.13 -3.29
C GLU A 175 33.94 1.90 -3.11
N ARG A 176 34.36 0.97 -2.25
CA ARG A 176 33.62 -0.27 -2.00
C ARG A 176 32.23 -0.02 -1.43
N ASN A 177 32.11 0.90 -0.47
CA ASN A 177 30.82 1.18 0.15
C ASN A 177 29.89 1.95 -0.79
N TYR A 178 30.44 2.86 -1.61
CA TYR A 178 29.66 3.52 -2.64
C TYR A 178 29.10 2.50 -3.65
N GLN A 179 29.96 1.60 -4.17
CA GLN A 179 29.52 0.58 -5.11
C GLN A 179 28.48 -0.37 -4.49
N ASN A 180 28.70 -0.83 -3.25
CA ASN A 180 27.71 -1.65 -2.55
C ASN A 180 26.35 -0.92 -2.38
N GLN A 181 26.38 0.38 -2.11
CA GLN A 181 25.18 1.21 -1.95
C GLN A 181 24.43 1.42 -3.26
N VAL A 182 25.15 1.56 -4.38
CA VAL A 182 24.57 1.65 -5.72
C VAL A 182 24.00 0.30 -6.13
N ASP A 183 24.78 -0.78 -6.00
CA ASP A 183 24.38 -2.13 -6.39
C ASP A 183 23.14 -2.59 -5.62
N PHE A 184 23.11 -2.37 -4.30
CA PHE A 184 21.96 -2.69 -3.47
C PHE A 184 20.73 -1.82 -3.82
N TRP A 185 20.94 -0.54 -4.11
CA TRP A 185 19.84 0.36 -4.46
C TRP A 185 19.20 -0.03 -5.78
N GLU A 186 20.00 -0.15 -6.84
CA GLU A 186 19.54 -0.37 -8.21
C GLU A 186 18.98 -1.78 -8.42
N ASN A 187 19.59 -2.80 -7.81
CA ASN A 187 19.25 -4.19 -8.10
C ASN A 187 18.34 -4.84 -7.05
N VAL A 188 18.11 -4.20 -5.90
CA VAL A 188 17.32 -4.78 -4.82
C VAL A 188 16.29 -3.77 -4.32
N ALA A 189 16.71 -2.76 -3.55
CA ALA A 189 15.78 -1.94 -2.78
C ALA A 189 14.79 -1.16 -3.65
N ARG A 190 15.26 -0.54 -4.75
CA ARG A 190 14.39 0.22 -5.66
C ARG A 190 13.47 -0.70 -6.45
N ALA A 191 13.99 -1.83 -6.93
CA ALA A 191 13.24 -2.78 -7.73
C ALA A 191 12.11 -3.44 -6.92
N GLU A 192 12.40 -3.93 -5.72
CA GLU A 192 11.39 -4.50 -4.82
C GLU A 192 10.34 -3.46 -4.43
N ALA A 193 10.76 -2.25 -4.06
CA ALA A 193 9.82 -1.18 -3.74
C ALA A 193 8.94 -0.78 -4.94
N GLN A 194 9.48 -0.80 -6.15
CA GLN A 194 8.70 -0.53 -7.37
C GLN A 194 7.67 -1.64 -7.62
N GLU A 195 8.05 -2.90 -7.44
CA GLU A 195 7.12 -4.04 -7.56
C GLU A 195 5.96 -3.92 -6.57
N ASP A 196 6.24 -3.55 -5.32
CA ASP A 196 5.20 -3.33 -4.31
C ASP A 196 4.24 -2.19 -4.72
N LEU A 197 4.78 -1.07 -5.21
CA LEU A 197 3.97 0.06 -5.69
C LEU A 197 3.10 -0.33 -6.89
N ASP A 198 3.65 -1.10 -7.83
CA ASP A 198 2.92 -1.59 -9.00
C ASP A 198 1.81 -2.58 -8.58
N ASN A 199 2.11 -3.47 -7.64
CA ASN A 199 1.14 -4.41 -7.08
C ASN A 199 -0.03 -3.68 -6.41
N LEU A 200 0.22 -2.56 -5.73
CA LEU A 200 -0.85 -1.74 -5.16
C LEU A 200 -1.79 -1.19 -6.24
N GLU A 201 -1.23 -0.64 -7.31
CA GLU A 201 -2.01 -0.09 -8.44
C GLU A 201 -2.81 -1.20 -9.14
N ILE A 202 -2.19 -2.37 -9.38
CA ILE A 202 -2.80 -3.52 -10.06
C ILE A 202 -3.92 -4.14 -9.22
N ASN A 203 -3.73 -4.26 -7.91
CA ASN A 203 -4.68 -4.94 -7.02
C ASN A 203 -5.86 -4.06 -6.60
N ARG A 204 -5.70 -2.73 -6.60
CA ARG A 204 -6.78 -1.81 -6.21
C ARG A 204 -8.11 -2.08 -6.95
N PRO A 205 -8.16 -2.18 -8.29
CA PRO A 205 -9.40 -2.49 -9.01
C PRO A 205 -10.06 -3.79 -8.56
N GLN A 206 -9.27 -4.83 -8.28
CA GLN A 206 -9.79 -6.10 -7.81
C GLN A 206 -10.42 -5.97 -6.41
N LEU A 207 -9.76 -5.26 -5.50
CA LEU A 207 -10.30 -5.03 -4.15
C LEU A 207 -11.64 -4.27 -4.17
N VAL A 208 -11.77 -3.30 -5.08
CA VAL A 208 -13.02 -2.56 -5.32
C VAL A 208 -14.10 -3.47 -5.91
N GLU A 209 -13.75 -4.32 -6.89
CA GLU A 209 -14.69 -5.26 -7.51
C GLU A 209 -15.17 -6.32 -6.52
N GLU A 210 -14.31 -6.84 -5.65
CA GLU A 210 -14.71 -7.77 -4.59
C GLU A 210 -15.71 -7.16 -3.62
N ASN A 211 -15.55 -5.86 -3.28
CA ASN A 211 -16.54 -5.14 -2.47
C ASN A 211 -17.87 -5.01 -3.21
N ARG A 212 -17.84 -4.65 -4.50
CA ARG A 212 -19.04 -4.57 -5.36
C ARG A 212 -19.76 -5.91 -5.43
N GLN A 213 -19.03 -7.02 -5.61
CA GLN A 213 -19.60 -8.37 -5.64
C GLN A 213 -20.20 -8.80 -4.30
N CYS A 214 -19.61 -8.37 -3.18
CA CYS A 214 -20.20 -8.60 -1.86
C CYS A 214 -21.57 -7.93 -1.73
N LEU A 215 -21.66 -6.68 -2.14
CA LEU A 215 -22.88 -5.88 -2.08
C LEU A 215 -23.96 -6.36 -3.06
N ALA A 216 -23.56 -6.80 -4.27
CA ALA A 216 -24.49 -7.37 -5.25
C ALA A 216 -25.25 -8.60 -4.71
N ARG A 217 -24.61 -9.43 -3.89
CA ARG A 217 -25.28 -10.58 -3.26
C ARG A 217 -26.39 -10.18 -2.29
N ILE A 218 -26.25 -9.03 -1.64
CA ILE A 218 -27.28 -8.48 -0.74
C ILE A 218 -28.49 -8.05 -1.57
N GLN A 219 -28.26 -7.34 -2.67
CA GLN A 219 -29.31 -6.91 -3.61
C GLN A 219 -30.06 -8.11 -4.21
N ASP A 220 -29.34 -9.17 -4.60
CA ASP A 220 -29.95 -10.40 -5.13
C ASP A 220 -30.86 -11.08 -4.10
N ALA A 221 -30.43 -11.13 -2.84
CA ALA A 221 -31.21 -11.70 -1.74
C ALA A 221 -32.48 -10.88 -1.45
N MET A 222 -32.35 -9.55 -1.40
CA MET A 222 -33.49 -8.65 -1.23
C MET A 222 -34.51 -8.80 -2.35
N ALA A 223 -34.05 -8.90 -3.60
CA ALA A 223 -34.91 -9.10 -4.76
C ALA A 223 -35.68 -10.43 -4.69
N GLU A 224 -35.09 -11.49 -4.12
CA GLU A 224 -35.80 -12.75 -3.92
C GLU A 224 -36.87 -12.64 -2.83
N VAL A 225 -36.58 -11.95 -1.73
CA VAL A 225 -37.56 -11.68 -0.67
C VAL A 225 -38.71 -10.83 -1.22
N ASP A 226 -38.41 -9.78 -1.98
CA ASP A 226 -39.43 -8.92 -2.60
C ASP A 226 -40.33 -9.70 -3.56
N ARG A 227 -39.75 -10.58 -4.40
CA ARG A 227 -40.52 -11.49 -5.25
C ARG A 227 -41.42 -12.42 -4.44
N SER A 228 -40.91 -13.00 -3.35
CA SER A 228 -41.65 -13.90 -2.47
C SER A 228 -42.84 -13.18 -1.82
N ILE A 229 -42.63 -11.96 -1.31
CA ILE A 229 -43.68 -11.12 -0.72
C ILE A 229 -44.74 -10.77 -1.77
N ASN A 230 -44.34 -10.33 -2.96
CA ASN A 230 -45.26 -10.00 -4.05
C ASN A 230 -46.11 -11.20 -4.52
N GLN A 231 -45.59 -12.42 -4.45
CA GLN A 231 -46.38 -13.63 -4.73
C GLN A 231 -47.40 -13.96 -3.64
N ARG A 232 -47.14 -13.55 -2.39
CA ARG A 232 -48.01 -13.79 -1.23
C ARG A 232 -49.05 -12.69 -1.04
N LEU A 233 -48.75 -11.47 -1.45
CA LEU A 233 -49.60 -10.28 -1.35
C LEU A 233 -51.08 -10.54 -1.72
N PRO A 234 -51.42 -11.16 -2.87
CA PRO A 234 -52.81 -11.42 -3.24
C PRO A 234 -53.57 -12.32 -2.25
N ARG A 235 -52.88 -13.13 -1.45
CA ARG A 235 -53.52 -14.01 -0.45
C ARG A 235 -54.00 -13.23 0.79
N CYS A 236 -53.47 -12.03 1.01
CA CYS A 236 -53.95 -11.14 2.06
C CYS A 236 -55.23 -10.38 1.66
N LEU A 237 -55.74 -10.60 0.43
CA LEU A 237 -57.06 -10.18 -0.02
C LEU A 237 -57.91 -11.44 -0.18
N GLY A 238 -58.58 -11.89 0.89
CA GLY A 238 -59.01 -13.29 0.97
C GLY A 238 -60.26 -13.56 1.80
N THR A 239 -61.43 -13.37 1.18
CA THR A 239 -62.73 -14.01 1.45
C THR A 239 -63.17 -14.14 2.92
N ARG A 240 -63.89 -13.12 3.43
CA ARG A 240 -64.84 -13.33 4.54
C ARG A 240 -65.76 -14.50 4.16
N ARG A 241 -65.67 -15.63 4.88
CA ARG A 241 -66.81 -16.52 5.06
C ARG A 241 -67.70 -15.97 6.15
#